data_AF-A0A7Z1EG28-F1
#
_entry.id   AF-A0A7Z1EG28-F1
#
_cell.length_a   1.000
_cell.length_b   1.000
_cell.length_c   1.000
_cell.angle_alpha   90.00
_cell.angle_beta   90.00
_cell.angle_gamma   90.00
#
_symmetry.space_group_name_H-M   'P 1'
#
loop_
_entity.id
_entity.type
_entity.pdbx_description
1 polymer ?
#
loop_
_entity_poly.entity_id
_entity_poly.type
_entity_poly.pdbx_seq_one_letter_code
_entity_poly.pdbx_strand_id
1 'polypeptide(L)'
;MTKNKKNQEFKIRKIRRNIEYSFRGSDRYFYLFIVFLVAGIVLWAVMHVIFDVCIDSWMADPKLLNFQYMWNVLMKVIPFTLWALAARFLVTFFLSPMCELIFGNIMIFLLKRRMRRENTLREGKNDATH
;
A
#
# COMPACT_ATOMS: atom_id res chain seq x y z
N MET A 1 -41.79 8.88 -4.63
CA MET A 1 -40.63 9.75 -4.31
C MET A 1 -39.39 8.99 -3.79
N THR A 2 -39.53 7.84 -3.12
CA THR A 2 -38.48 7.22 -2.28
C THR A 2 -37.55 6.21 -2.98
N LYS A 3 -38.00 5.49 -4.02
CA LYS A 3 -37.28 4.32 -4.54
C LYS A 3 -35.92 4.65 -5.19
N ASN A 4 -35.84 5.71 -6.02
CA ASN A 4 -34.58 6.09 -6.67
C ASN A 4 -33.58 6.71 -5.69
N LYS A 5 -34.01 7.61 -4.80
CA LYS A 5 -33.16 8.18 -3.74
C LYS A 5 -32.59 7.09 -2.82
N LYS A 6 -33.44 6.17 -2.34
CA LYS A 6 -33.00 5.00 -1.54
C LYS A 6 -32.01 4.11 -2.30
N ASN A 7 -32.19 3.93 -3.61
CA ASN A 7 -31.27 3.17 -4.46
C ASN A 7 -29.89 3.85 -4.59
N GLN A 8 -29.85 5.17 -4.79
CA GLN A 8 -28.59 5.92 -4.88
C GLN A 8 -27.85 5.96 -3.52
N GLU A 9 -28.57 6.16 -2.42
CA GLU A 9 -28.00 6.06 -1.06
C GLU A 9 -27.48 4.66 -0.74
N PHE A 10 -28.15 3.62 -1.26
CA PHE A 10 -27.66 2.24 -1.15
C PHE A 10 -26.36 2.04 -1.93
N LYS A 11 -26.23 2.60 -3.13
CA LYS A 11 -24.97 2.58 -3.91
C LYS A 11 -23.83 3.27 -3.18
N ILE A 12 -24.07 4.45 -2.61
CA ILE A 12 -23.08 5.19 -1.80
C ILE A 12 -22.63 4.35 -0.59
N ARG A 13 -23.57 3.74 0.14
CA ARG A 13 -23.27 2.85 1.26
C ARG A 13 -22.49 1.59 0.84
N LYS A 14 -22.73 1.06 -0.36
CA LYS A 14 -21.98 -0.08 -0.91
C LYS A 14 -20.54 0.31 -1.23
N ILE A 15 -20.34 1.46 -1.86
CA ILE A 15 -19.00 2.00 -2.18
C ILE A 15 -18.19 2.21 -0.89
N ARG A 16 -18.80 2.83 0.13
CA ARG A 16 -18.13 3.06 1.41
C ARG A 16 -17.69 1.75 2.09
N ARG A 17 -18.55 0.73 2.06
CA ARG A 17 -18.21 -0.61 2.58
C ARG A 17 -17.11 -1.30 1.78
N ASN A 18 -17.06 -1.09 0.46
CA ASN A 18 -16.00 -1.67 -0.38
C ASN A 18 -14.63 -1.09 -0.02
N ILE A 19 -14.56 0.23 0.17
CA ILE A 19 -13.36 0.93 0.62
C ILE A 19 -12.88 0.38 1.96
N GLU A 20 -13.79 0.22 2.93
CA GLU A 20 -13.47 -0.33 4.25
C GLU A 20 -12.98 -1.78 4.17
N TYR A 21 -13.60 -2.60 3.32
CA TYR A 21 -13.17 -3.97 3.08
C TYR A 21 -11.79 -4.04 2.43
N SER A 22 -11.49 -3.15 1.48
CA SER A 22 -10.19 -3.07 0.82
C SER A 22 -9.07 -2.69 1.79
N PHE A 23 -9.35 -1.73 2.68
CA PHE A 23 -8.42 -1.35 3.75
C PHE A 23 -8.08 -2.56 4.63
N ARG A 24 -9.10 -3.29 5.08
CA ARG A 24 -8.91 -4.51 5.87
C ARG A 24 -8.22 -5.64 5.10
N GLY A 25 -8.44 -5.72 3.79
CA GLY A 25 -7.73 -6.65 2.91
C GLY A 25 -6.25 -6.30 2.76
N SER A 26 -5.92 -5.02 2.82
CA SER A 26 -4.55 -4.52 2.66
C SER A 26 -3.66 -4.76 3.88
N ASP A 27 -4.23 -4.97 5.07
CA ASP A 27 -3.49 -5.26 6.30
C ASP A 27 -2.49 -6.42 6.13
N ARG A 28 -2.83 -7.44 5.33
CA ARG A 28 -1.93 -8.57 5.02
C ARG A 28 -0.63 -8.11 4.34
N TYR A 29 -0.70 -7.15 3.43
CA TYR A 29 0.50 -6.60 2.78
C TYR A 29 1.32 -5.76 3.75
N PHE A 30 0.69 -5.10 4.72
CA PHE A 30 1.39 -4.40 5.79
C PHE A 30 2.15 -5.38 6.70
N TYR A 31 1.54 -6.50 7.09
CA TYR A 31 2.24 -7.54 7.84
C TYR A 31 3.44 -8.10 7.07
N LEU A 32 3.28 -8.39 5.77
CA LEU A 32 4.40 -8.83 4.93
C LEU A 32 5.52 -7.78 4.89
N PHE A 33 5.16 -6.50 4.72
CA PHE A 33 6.13 -5.40 4.77
C PHE A 33 6.95 -5.41 6.07
N ILE A 34 6.30 -5.53 7.23
CA ILE A 34 6.97 -5.57 8.53
C ILE A 34 7.89 -6.79 8.64
N VAL A 35 7.42 -7.97 8.22
CA VAL A 35 8.23 -9.20 8.24
C VAL A 35 9.50 -9.04 7.40
N PHE A 36 9.39 -8.54 6.17
CA PHE A 36 10.56 -8.33 5.30
C PHE A 36 11.49 -7.24 5.82
N LEU A 37 10.95 -6.19 6.44
CA LEU A 37 11.73 -5.12 7.04
C LEU A 37 12.52 -5.60 8.25
N VAL A 38 11.88 -6.32 9.17
CA VAL A 38 12.53 -6.92 10.35
C VAL A 38 13.56 -7.95 9.91
N ALA A 39 13.22 -8.83 8.96
CA ALA A 39 14.16 -9.81 8.42
C ALA A 39 15.39 -9.13 7.79
N GLY A 40 15.20 -8.03 7.04
CA GLY A 40 16.30 -7.25 6.48
C GLY A 40 17.21 -6.64 7.54
N ILE A 41 16.64 -6.10 8.63
CA ILE A 41 17.41 -5.53 9.75
C ILE A 41 18.18 -6.62 10.50
N VAL A 42 17.53 -7.74 10.82
CA VAL A 42 18.15 -8.86 11.52
C VAL A 42 19.29 -9.44 10.68
N LEU A 43 19.06 -9.67 9.39
CA LEU A 43 20.09 -10.20 8.50
C LEU A 43 21.27 -9.23 8.36
N TRP A 44 20.99 -7.94 8.21
CA TRP A 44 22.04 -6.91 8.17
C TRP A 44 22.86 -6.91 9.46
N ALA A 45 22.22 -6.95 10.63
CA ALA A 45 22.90 -6.99 11.92
C ALA A 45 23.76 -8.25 12.07
N VAL A 46 23.24 -9.42 11.72
CA VAL A 46 24.00 -10.68 11.77
C VAL A 46 25.21 -10.64 10.83
N MET A 47 25.06 -10.11 9.62
CA MET A 47 26.16 -9.97 8.67
C MET A 47 27.26 -9.03 9.19
N HIS A 48 26.89 -7.97 9.90
CA HIS A 48 27.84 -7.06 10.56
C HIS A 48 28.57 -7.73 11.71
N VAL A 49 27.86 -8.43 12.58
CA VAL A 49 28.48 -9.13 13.72
C VAL A 49 29.47 -10.20 13.24
N ILE A 50 29.10 -11.00 12.23
CA ILE A 50 30.00 -12.02 11.68
C ILE A 50 31.23 -11.37 11.05
N PHE A 51 31.05 -10.29 10.29
CA PHE A 51 32.17 -9.59 9.68
C PHE A 51 33.13 -9.04 10.73
N ASP A 52 32.62 -8.40 11.77
CA ASP A 52 33.41 -7.77 12.83
C ASP A 52 34.21 -8.81 13.64
N VAL A 53 33.62 -9.99 13.92
CA VAL A 53 34.33 -11.08 14.63
C VAL A 53 35.37 -11.76 13.74
N CYS A 54 35.11 -11.88 12.43
CA CYS A 54 35.99 -12.59 11.52
C CYS A 54 37.08 -11.71 10.88
N ILE A 55 36.95 -10.38 10.92
CA ILE A 55 37.88 -9.46 10.23
C ILE A 55 39.32 -9.60 10.72
N ASP A 56 39.52 -9.73 12.04
CA ASP A 56 40.84 -9.87 12.65
C ASP A 56 41.53 -11.15 12.18
N SER A 57 40.78 -12.25 12.08
CA SER A 57 41.29 -13.52 11.57
C SER A 57 41.58 -13.47 10.07
N TRP A 58 40.79 -12.72 9.28
CA TRP A 58 40.99 -12.62 7.83
C TRP A 58 42.11 -11.67 7.44
N MET A 59 42.41 -10.67 8.29
CA MET A 59 43.49 -9.71 8.05
C MET A 59 44.89 -10.32 8.22
N ALA A 60 44.98 -11.45 8.93
CA ALA A 60 46.21 -12.23 9.08
C ALA A 60 46.61 -12.98 7.79
N ASP A 61 45.66 -13.22 6.88
CA ASP A 61 45.87 -14.03 5.68
C ASP A 61 45.67 -13.22 4.38
N PRO A 62 46.72 -12.95 3.58
CA PRO A 62 46.62 -12.15 2.36
C PRO A 62 45.75 -12.79 1.26
N LYS A 63 45.44 -14.09 1.35
CA LYS A 63 44.50 -14.78 0.44
C LYS A 63 43.03 -14.45 0.73
N LEU A 64 42.70 -13.99 1.94
CA LEU A 64 41.34 -13.67 2.38
C LEU A 64 40.93 -12.22 2.06
N LEU A 65 41.84 -11.40 1.54
CA LEU A 65 41.56 -10.01 1.12
C LEU A 65 40.45 -9.94 0.05
N ASN A 66 40.48 -10.86 -0.93
CA ASN A 66 39.43 -10.96 -1.95
C ASN A 66 38.08 -11.36 -1.35
N PHE A 67 38.09 -12.20 -0.30
CA PHE A 67 36.89 -12.63 0.40
C PHE A 67 36.26 -11.49 1.19
N GLN A 68 37.07 -10.67 1.88
CA GLN A 68 36.61 -9.45 2.57
C GLN A 68 35.90 -8.49 1.61
N TYR A 69 36.49 -8.26 0.42
CA TYR A 69 35.91 -7.37 -0.58
C TYR A 69 34.55 -7.91 -1.08
N MET A 70 34.48 -9.21 -1.38
CA MET A 70 33.24 -9.86 -1.81
C MET A 70 32.17 -9.83 -0.71
N TRP A 71 32.55 -10.05 0.55
CA TRP A 71 31.65 -9.99 1.71
C TRP A 71 31.09 -8.59 1.93
N ASN A 72 31.93 -7.55 1.82
CA ASN A 72 31.51 -6.16 1.93
C ASN A 72 30.47 -5.77 0.84
N VAL A 73 30.63 -6.29 -0.38
CA VAL A 73 29.63 -6.13 -1.44
C VAL A 73 28.34 -6.90 -1.09
N LEU A 74 28.49 -8.15 -0.66
CA LEU A 74 27.37 -9.04 -0.35
C LEU A 74 26.49 -8.48 0.80
N MET A 75 27.13 -7.94 1.84
CA MET A 75 26.49 -7.26 2.96
C MET A 75 25.62 -6.08 2.53
N LYS A 76 25.94 -5.40 1.42
CA LYS A 76 25.12 -4.30 0.92
C LYS A 76 23.99 -4.81 0.04
N VAL A 77 24.29 -5.75 -0.85
CA VAL A 77 23.34 -6.25 -1.86
C VAL A 77 22.20 -7.04 -1.22
N ILE A 78 22.50 -7.97 -0.30
CA ILE A 78 21.47 -8.84 0.27
C ILE A 78 20.43 -8.04 1.09
N PRO A 79 20.80 -7.18 2.05
CA PRO A 79 19.83 -6.38 2.80
C PRO A 79 19.09 -5.37 1.92
N PHE A 80 19.76 -4.81 0.91
CA PHE A 80 19.12 -3.90 -0.04
C PHE A 80 18.02 -4.60 -0.84
N THR A 81 18.22 -5.85 -1.29
CA THR A 81 17.16 -6.60 -1.98
C THR A 81 15.97 -6.90 -1.07
N LEU A 82 16.18 -7.21 0.21
CA LEU A 82 15.11 -7.40 1.18
C LEU A 82 14.34 -6.10 1.45
N TRP A 83 15.04 -4.97 1.58
CA TRP A 83 14.40 -3.67 1.73
C TRP A 83 13.66 -3.23 0.45
N ALA A 84 14.16 -3.56 -0.74
CA ALA A 84 13.45 -3.32 -1.99
C ALA A 84 12.16 -4.16 -2.08
N LEU A 85 12.19 -5.43 -1.63
CA LEU A 85 11.00 -6.26 -1.51
C LEU A 85 10.01 -5.68 -0.49
N ALA A 86 10.49 -5.23 0.67
CA ALA A 86 9.67 -4.55 1.66
C ALA A 86 9.00 -3.29 1.06
N ALA A 87 9.77 -2.43 0.39
CA ALA A 87 9.26 -1.23 -0.27
C ALA A 87 8.15 -1.55 -1.28
N ARG A 88 8.26 -2.65 -2.03
CA ARG A 88 7.19 -3.10 -2.95
C ARG A 88 5.89 -3.43 -2.21
N PHE A 89 5.97 -4.13 -1.08
CA PHE A 89 4.79 -4.42 -0.26
C PHE A 89 4.19 -3.16 0.35
N LEU A 90 5.04 -2.22 0.78
CA LEU A 90 4.62 -0.91 1.28
C LEU A 90 3.84 -0.13 0.21
N VAL A 91 4.39 -0.02 -1.01
CA VAL A 91 3.72 0.63 -2.13
C VAL A 91 2.37 -0.04 -2.42
N THR A 92 2.31 -1.37 -2.42
CA THR A 92 1.06 -2.12 -2.66
C THR A 92 0.02 -1.83 -1.57
N PHE A 93 0.45 -1.82 -0.30
CA PHE A 93 -0.38 -1.48 0.84
C PHE A 93 -0.95 -0.07 0.76
N PHE A 94 -0.17 0.92 0.31
CA PHE A 94 -0.66 2.30 0.17
C PHE A 94 -1.55 2.47 -1.07
N LEU A 95 -1.13 1.93 -2.22
CA LEU A 95 -1.77 2.20 -3.50
C LEU A 95 -3.17 1.58 -3.56
N SER A 96 -3.35 0.36 -3.04
CA SER A 96 -4.65 -0.35 -3.07
C SER A 96 -5.79 0.46 -2.41
N PRO A 97 -5.72 0.82 -1.12
CA PRO A 97 -6.76 1.59 -0.45
C PRO A 97 -6.85 3.02 -0.98
N MET A 98 -5.73 3.66 -1.36
CA MET A 98 -5.75 5.03 -1.88
C MET A 98 -6.45 5.13 -3.23
N CYS A 99 -6.19 4.20 -4.15
CA CYS A 99 -6.90 4.14 -5.41
C CYS A 99 -8.41 3.93 -5.18
N GLU A 100 -8.80 3.00 -4.31
CA GLU A 100 -10.21 2.77 -4.00
C GLU A 100 -10.90 3.96 -3.31
N LEU A 101 -10.19 4.67 -2.42
CA LEU A 101 -10.67 5.91 -1.81
C LEU A 101 -10.93 6.99 -2.85
N ILE A 102 -9.99 7.22 -3.76
CA ILE A 102 -10.10 8.24 -4.82
C ILE A 102 -11.24 7.88 -5.77
N PHE A 103 -11.24 6.66 -6.33
CA PHE A 103 -12.29 6.21 -7.25
C PHE A 103 -13.66 6.17 -6.58
N GLY A 104 -13.72 5.72 -5.33
CA GLY A 104 -14.95 5.69 -4.53
C GLY A 104 -15.50 7.09 -4.29
N ASN A 105 -14.66 8.06 -3.91
CA ASN A 105 -15.07 9.44 -3.73
C ASN A 105 -15.54 10.10 -5.04
N ILE A 106 -14.85 9.87 -6.16
CA ILE A 106 -15.27 10.36 -7.49
C ILE A 106 -16.63 9.78 -7.86
N MET A 107 -16.85 8.48 -7.65
CA MET A 107 -18.12 7.83 -7.95
C MET A 107 -19.26 8.37 -7.07
N ILE A 108 -19.03 8.59 -5.78
CA ILE A 108 -20.01 9.20 -4.87
C ILE A 108 -20.34 10.63 -5.33
N PHE A 109 -19.33 11.42 -5.72
CA PHE A 109 -19.54 12.77 -6.24
C PHE A 109 -20.41 12.77 -7.50
N LEU A 110 -20.15 11.88 -8.46
CA LEU A 110 -20.95 11.73 -9.68
C LEU A 110 -22.39 11.31 -9.37
N LEU A 111 -22.59 10.39 -8.43
CA LEU A 111 -23.92 9.97 -7.97
C LEU A 111 -24.68 11.14 -7.33
N LYS A 112 -24.03 11.93 -6.48
CA LYS A 112 -24.62 13.12 -5.85
C LYS A 112 -24.97 14.20 -6.87
N ARG A 113 -24.11 14.42 -7.88
CA ARG A 113 -24.37 15.33 -9.00
C ARG A 113 -25.54 14.87 -9.86
N ARG A 114 -25.69 13.56 -10.10
CA ARG A 114 -26.84 12.99 -10.83
C ARG A 114 -28.15 13.22 -10.08
N MET A 115 -28.17 12.97 -8.77
CA MET A 115 -29.36 13.22 -7.95
C MET A 115 -29.78 14.70 -7.98
N ARG A 116 -28.83 15.64 -7.91
CA ARG A 116 -29.15 17.07 -7.99
C ARG A 116 -29.80 17.44 -9.32
N ARG A 117 -29.26 16.94 -10.45
CA ARG A 117 -29.83 17.19 -11.80
C ARG A 117 -31.23 16.61 -11.96
N GLU A 118 -31.46 15.39 -11.47
CA GLU A 118 -32.78 14.76 -11.53
C GLU A 118 -33.83 15.51 -10.69
N ASN A 119 -33.43 16.10 -9.55
CA ASN A 119 -34.33 16.90 -8.73
C ASN A 119 -34.68 18.23 -9.41
N THR A 120 -33.70 18.97 -9.95
CA THR A 120 -33.95 20.27 -10.62
C THR A 120 -34.80 20.12 -11.89
N LEU A 121 -34.63 19.04 -12.66
CA LEU A 121 -35.46 18.76 -13.84
C LEU A 121 -36.92 18.48 -13.47
N ARG A 122 -37.17 17.95 -12.27
CA ARG A 122 -38.52 17.66 -11.79
C ARG A 122 -39.20 18.91 -11.26
N GLU A 123 -38.50 19.73 -10.49
CA GLU A 123 -39.01 21.03 -10.01
C GLU A 123 -39.42 21.92 -11.20
N GLY A 124 -38.54 22.12 -12.18
CA GLY A 124 -38.88 22.93 -13.35
C GLY A 124 -40.00 22.35 -14.24
N LYS A 125 -40.21 21.03 -14.23
CA LYS A 125 -41.35 20.42 -14.92
C LYS A 125 -42.65 20.69 -14.17
N ASN A 126 -42.64 20.63 -12.84
CA ASN A 126 -43.82 20.89 -12.03
C ASN A 126 -44.27 22.35 -12.15
N ASP A 127 -43.32 23.30 -12.20
CA ASP A 127 -43.61 24.72 -12.37
C ASP A 127 -44.19 25.06 -13.75
N ALA A 128 -43.84 24.29 -14.80
CA ALA A 128 -44.38 24.47 -16.14
C ALA A 128 -45.79 23.86 -16.36
N THR A 129 -46.32 23.13 -15.37
CA THR A 129 -47.63 22.45 -15.46
C THR A 129 -48.73 23.17 -14.65
N HIS A 130 -48.44 24.35 -14.11
CA HIS A 130 -49.34 25.16 -13.28
C HIS A 130 -49.63 26.50 -13.96
#